data_AF-A0A366B2A0-F1
#
_entry.id   AF-A0A366B2A0-F1
#
_cell.length_a   1.000
_cell.length_b   1.000
_cell.length_c   1.000
_cell.angle_alpha   90.00
_cell.angle_beta   90.00
_cell.angle_gamma   90.00
#
_symmetry.space_group_name_H-M   'P 1'
#
loop_
_entity.id
_entity.type
_entity.pdbx_description
1 polymer ?
#
loop_
_entity_poly.entity_id
_entity_poly.type
_entity_poly.pdbx_seq_one_letter_code
_entity_poly.pdbx_strand_id
1 'polypeptide(L)'
;MLFYCWVTVILLNTMRINFINSTQTTLTNIKISGCGGGHIDKLESGESETVWVDITGDCSINIDYLSNGQRKEEGVAGYVTSTMGKKMKHNIGGKNEEK
;
A
#
# COMPACT_ATOMS: atom_id res chain seq x y z
N MET A 1 2.48 20.23 24.58
CA MET A 1 3.43 20.18 23.45
C MET A 1 4.00 18.77 23.24
N LEU A 2 4.55 18.11 24.27
CA LEU A 2 5.10 16.74 24.15
C LEU A 2 4.10 15.69 23.62
N PHE A 3 2.85 15.71 24.11
CA PHE A 3 1.81 14.81 23.62
C PHE A 3 1.47 15.06 22.14
N TYR A 4 1.36 16.34 21.74
CA TYR A 4 1.13 16.73 20.35
C TYR A 4 2.27 16.24 19.45
N CYS A 5 3.52 16.47 19.85
CA CYS A 5 4.70 16.00 19.13
C CYS A 5 4.72 14.47 18.98
N TRP A 6 4.34 13.73 20.03
CA TRP A 6 4.28 12.28 19.98
C TRP A 6 3.20 11.78 19.00
N VAL A 7 1.99 12.34 19.06
CA VAL A 7 0.91 11.99 18.13
C VAL A 7 1.31 12.31 16.68
N THR A 8 1.97 13.44 16.44
CA THR A 8 2.45 13.76 15.08
C THR A 8 3.50 12.78 14.60
N VAL A 9 4.41 12.31 15.45
CA VAL A 9 5.40 11.29 15.06
C VAL A 9 4.73 9.98 14.67
N ILE A 10 3.68 9.56 15.41
CA ILE A 10 2.90 8.37 15.06
C ILE A 10 2.26 8.55 13.67
N LEU A 11 1.57 9.66 13.44
CA LEU A 11 0.92 9.94 12.16
C LEU A 11 1.91 10.00 10.98
N LEU A 12 3.09 10.58 11.20
CA LEU A 12 4.12 10.71 10.18
C LEU A 12 4.83 9.36 9.89
N ASN A 13 4.73 8.37 10.78
CA ASN A 13 5.27 7.04 10.57
C ASN A 13 4.23 6.02 10.09
N THR A 14 3.04 6.46 9.67
CA THR A 14 2.03 5.57 9.09
C THR A 14 1.63 6.07 7.70
N MET A 15 1.70 5.19 6.71
CA MET A 15 1.25 5.44 5.36
C MET A 15 -0.16 4.88 5.15
N ARG A 16 -1.04 5.62 4.48
CA ARG A 16 -2.40 5.17 4.16
C ARG A 16 -2.54 5.01 2.66
N ILE A 17 -2.59 3.77 2.18
CA ILE A 17 -2.60 3.43 0.77
C ILE A 17 -3.99 2.92 0.40
N ASN A 18 -4.64 3.59 -0.55
CA ASN A 18 -5.88 3.10 -1.15
C ASN A 18 -5.56 2.33 -2.43
N PHE A 19 -5.61 1.01 -2.33
CA PHE A 19 -5.42 0.10 -3.44
C PHE A 19 -6.70 0.02 -4.26
N ILE A 20 -6.61 0.20 -5.58
CA ILE A 20 -7.74 0.16 -6.50
C ILE A 20 -7.44 -0.92 -7.52
N ASN A 21 -8.30 -1.91 -7.65
CA ASN A 21 -8.15 -2.91 -8.71
C ASN A 21 -8.54 -2.30 -10.06
N SER A 22 -7.54 -1.91 -10.84
CA SER A 22 -7.72 -1.33 -12.17
C SER A 22 -7.71 -2.39 -13.28
N THR A 23 -7.62 -3.66 -12.92
CA THR A 23 -7.69 -4.78 -13.86
C THR A 23 -9.15 -5.16 -14.12
N GLN A 24 -9.40 -5.89 -15.21
CA GLN A 24 -10.73 -6.46 -15.51
C GLN A 24 -10.97 -7.80 -14.79
N THR A 25 -10.11 -8.18 -13.84
CA THR A 25 -10.14 -9.49 -13.18
C THR A 25 -10.27 -9.34 -11.69
N THR A 26 -10.89 -10.30 -11.02
CA THR A 26 -10.84 -10.36 -9.55
C THR A 26 -9.41 -10.68 -9.11
N LEU A 27 -8.88 -9.85 -8.21
CA LEU A 27 -7.61 -10.08 -7.56
C LEU A 27 -7.86 -10.77 -6.22
N THR A 28 -7.01 -11.74 -5.88
CA THR A 28 -7.10 -12.48 -4.62
C THR A 28 -5.73 -12.64 -3.99
N ASN A 29 -5.72 -12.87 -2.68
CA ASN A 29 -4.52 -13.11 -1.89
C ASN A 29 -3.45 -12.01 -2.11
N ILE A 30 -3.86 -10.75 -1.97
CA ILE A 30 -2.99 -9.60 -2.21
C ILE A 30 -2.16 -9.41 -0.95
N LYS A 31 -0.88 -9.76 -1.02
CA LYS A 31 0.07 -9.63 0.07
C LYS A 31 0.88 -8.37 -0.13
N ILE A 32 0.84 -7.48 0.85
CA ILE A 32 1.66 -6.28 0.89
C ILE A 32 2.93 -6.63 1.66
N SER A 33 4.08 -6.42 1.01
CA SER A 33 5.39 -6.72 1.56
C SER A 33 6.24 -5.45 1.66
N GLY A 34 7.15 -5.46 2.65
CA GLY A 34 7.95 -4.30 2.99
C GLY A 34 7.23 -3.34 3.95
N CYS A 35 8.02 -2.62 4.74
CA CYS A 35 7.55 -1.85 5.90
C CYS A 35 6.65 -2.73 6.81
N GLY A 36 5.57 -2.19 7.38
CA GLY A 36 4.61 -2.94 8.21
C GLY A 36 3.81 -4.03 7.48
N GLY A 37 3.90 -4.12 6.15
CA GLY A 37 3.20 -5.12 5.34
C GLY A 37 1.66 -4.97 5.39
N GLY A 38 0.96 -6.07 5.10
CA GLY A 38 -0.49 -6.12 5.13
C GLY A 38 -1.07 -7.21 4.24
N HIS A 39 -2.38 -7.39 4.29
CA HIS A 39 -3.09 -8.36 3.47
C HIS A 39 -4.47 -7.85 3.06
N ILE A 40 -4.85 -8.11 1.82
CA ILE A 40 -6.21 -7.95 1.30
C ILE A 40 -6.63 -9.28 0.68
N ASP A 41 -7.74 -9.85 1.16
CA ASP A 41 -8.19 -11.18 0.73
C ASP A 41 -8.62 -11.19 -0.75
N LYS A 42 -9.42 -10.19 -1.14
CA LYS A 42 -10.05 -10.12 -2.46
C LYS A 42 -10.37 -8.67 -2.83
N LEU A 43 -10.21 -8.35 -4.11
CA LEU A 43 -10.64 -7.08 -4.72
C LEU A 43 -11.30 -7.38 -6.08
N GLU A 44 -12.57 -7.03 -6.25
CA GLU A 44 -13.24 -7.12 -7.56
C GLU A 44 -12.81 -6.00 -8.50
N SER A 45 -13.11 -6.14 -9.79
CA SER A 45 -12.75 -5.15 -10.80
C SER A 45 -13.37 -3.79 -10.47
N GLY A 46 -12.54 -2.76 -10.31
CA GLY A 46 -12.96 -1.41 -9.95
C GLY A 46 -13.17 -1.17 -8.45
N GLU A 47 -13.10 -2.20 -7.60
CA GLU A 47 -13.16 -2.03 -6.16
C GLU A 47 -11.85 -1.44 -5.60
N SER A 48 -11.95 -0.89 -4.38
CA SER A 48 -10.79 -0.35 -3.68
C SER A 48 -10.83 -0.66 -2.20
N GLU A 49 -9.65 -0.87 -1.62
CA GLU A 49 -9.47 -1.08 -0.19
C GLU A 49 -8.32 -0.22 0.34
N THR A 50 -8.51 0.33 1.54
CA THR A 50 -7.50 1.15 2.21
C THR A 50 -6.75 0.33 3.24
N VAL A 51 -5.43 0.28 3.10
CA VAL A 51 -4.52 -0.35 4.07
C VAL A 51 -3.62 0.70 4.70
N TRP A 52 -3.34 0.51 5.98
CA TRP A 52 -2.41 1.31 6.75
C TRP A 52 -1.10 0.53 6.89
N VAL A 53 0.00 1.13 6.48
CA VAL A 53 1.33 0.52 6.51
C VAL A 53 2.22 1.35 7.42
N ASP A 54 2.74 0.73 8.47
CA ASP A 54 3.68 1.39 9.38
C ASP A 54 5.07 1.47 8.76
N ILE A 55 5.72 2.63 8.91
CA ILE A 55 7.08 2.90 8.45
C ILE A 55 8.00 2.71 9.66
N THR A 56 8.56 1.51 9.78
CA THR A 56 9.45 1.16 10.90
C THR A 56 10.92 1.48 10.64
N GLY A 57 11.25 1.97 9.43
CA GLY A 57 12.60 2.25 8.96
C GLY A 57 12.62 2.47 7.45
N ASP A 58 13.80 2.37 6.84
CA ASP A 58 13.95 2.47 5.39
C ASP A 58 13.48 1.18 4.73
N CYS A 59 12.47 1.28 3.86
CA CYS A 59 11.86 0.14 3.18
C CYS A 59 11.28 0.53 1.83
N SER A 60 11.05 -0.48 0.98
CA SER A 60 10.16 -0.38 -0.17
C SER A 60 8.81 -1.02 0.17
N ILE A 61 7.78 -0.75 -0.62
CA ILE A 61 6.47 -1.40 -0.52
C ILE A 61 6.18 -2.05 -1.87
N ASN A 62 5.94 -3.35 -1.85
CA ASN A 62 5.56 -4.14 -3.01
C ASN A 62 4.27 -4.92 -2.71
N ILE A 63 3.60 -5.38 -3.76
CA ILE A 63 2.49 -6.31 -3.64
C ILE A 63 2.69 -7.55 -4.50
N ASP A 64 2.31 -8.69 -3.94
CA ASP A 64 2.12 -9.95 -4.63
C ASP A 64 0.62 -10.27 -4.67
N TYR A 65 0.08 -10.73 -5.78
CA TYR A 65 -1.35 -11.08 -5.87
C TYR A 65 -1.62 -12.15 -6.92
N LEU A 66 -2.80 -12.75 -6.85
CA LEU A 66 -3.31 -13.68 -7.86
C LEU A 66 -4.35 -12.96 -8.75
N SER A 67 -4.10 -12.93 -10.05
CA SER A 67 -5.03 -12.46 -11.09
C SER A 67 -5.39 -13.67 -11.96
N ASN A 68 -6.66 -14.09 -11.94
CA ASN A 68 -7.12 -15.33 -12.59
C ASN A 68 -6.26 -16.56 -12.24
N GLY A 69 -5.82 -16.68 -10.98
CA GLY A 69 -4.97 -17.77 -10.50
C GLY A 69 -3.49 -17.66 -10.87
N GLN A 70 -3.09 -16.66 -11.67
CA GLN A 70 -1.69 -16.39 -11.97
C GLN A 70 -1.10 -15.39 -10.98
N ARG A 71 0.05 -15.73 -10.40
CA ARG A 71 0.78 -14.84 -9.49
C ARG A 71 1.42 -13.70 -10.28
N LYS A 72 1.25 -12.49 -9.77
CA LYS A 72 1.87 -11.26 -10.26
C LYS A 72 2.47 -10.49 -9.10
N GLU A 73 3.48 -9.69 -9.42
CA GLU A 73 4.17 -8.81 -8.48
C GLU A 73 4.29 -7.42 -9.10
N GLU A 74 4.13 -6.38 -8.28
CA GLU A 74 4.36 -5.00 -8.69
C GLU A 74 4.83 -4.13 -7.52
N GLY A 75 5.60 -3.08 -7.85
CA GLY A 75 6.06 -2.10 -6.88
C GLY A 75 5.01 -1.02 -6.60
N VAL A 76 4.83 -0.68 -5.33
CA VAL A 76 3.92 0.38 -4.85
C VAL A 76 4.70 1.65 -4.50
N ALA A 77 5.80 1.50 -3.76
CA ALA A 77 6.70 2.58 -3.40
C ALA A 77 8.15 2.09 -3.35
N GLY A 78 9.05 2.75 -4.08
CA GLY A 78 10.45 2.31 -4.18
C GLY A 78 11.29 2.60 -2.94
N TYR A 79 11.03 3.73 -2.26
CA TYR A 79 11.74 4.11 -1.04
C TYR A 79 10.81 4.91 -0.12
N VAL A 80 10.69 4.44 1.11
CA VAL A 80 9.94 5.06 2.19
C VAL A 80 10.84 5.07 3.41
N THR A 81 11.04 6.24 4.02
CA THR A 81 11.77 6.38 5.29
C THR A 81 10.86 6.93 6.37
N SER A 82 11.31 6.84 7.63
CA SER A 82 10.61 7.40 8.78
C SER A 82 10.17 8.83 8.50
N THR A 83 8.99 9.20 9.00
CA THR A 83 8.33 10.50 8.78
C THR A 83 7.79 10.79 7.37
N MET A 84 7.92 9.87 6.40
CA MET A 84 7.34 10.00 5.06
C MET A 84 5.87 9.53 4.96
N GLY A 85 5.18 9.35 6.07
CA GLY A 85 3.77 8.96 6.13
C GLY A 85 2.91 9.90 5.30
N LYS A 86 2.18 9.33 4.35
CA LYS A 86 1.26 10.07 3.48
C LYS A 86 0.05 9.23 3.12
N LYS A 87 -0.96 9.92 2.59
CA LYS A 87 -2.10 9.30 1.92
C LYS A 87 -1.76 9.16 0.45
N MET A 88 -1.91 7.97 -0.12
CA MET A 88 -1.73 7.76 -1.56
C MET A 88 -2.76 6.78 -2.11
N LYS A 89 -2.89 6.78 -3.44
CA LYS A 89 -3.68 5.81 -4.19
C LYS A 89 -2.72 4.96 -5.02
N HIS A 90 -3.06 3.70 -5.20
CA HIS A 90 -2.31 2.78 -6.04
C HIS A 90 -3.27 1.95 -6.89
N ASN A 91 -3.18 2.11 -8.21
CA ASN A 91 -3.95 1.40 -9.21
C ASN A 91 -3.24 0.08 -9.55
N ILE A 92 -3.76 -1.04 -9.06
CA ILE A 92 -3.16 -2.36 -9.30
C ILE A 92 -3.32 -2.75 -10.77
N GLY A 93 -2.23 -3.13 -11.42
CA GLY A 93 -2.17 -3.44 -12.85
C GLY A 93 -2.49 -2.26 -13.78
N GLY A 94 -2.53 -1.03 -13.26
CA GLY A 94 -2.84 0.19 -14.00
C GLY A 94 -1.67 1.19 -14.03
N LYS A 95 -1.87 2.33 -14.67
CA LYS A 95 -0.93 3.46 -14.56
C LYS A 95 -1.19 4.21 -13.26
N ASN A 96 -0.12 4.49 -12.53
CA ASN A 96 -0.13 5.40 -11.40
C ASN A 96 0.37 6.77 -11.85
N GLU A 97 -0.25 7.84 -11.34
CA GLU A 97 0.28 9.18 -11.53
C GLU A 97 1.53 9.32 -10.65
N GLU A 98 2.70 9.39 -11.26
CA GLU A 98 3.89 9.94 -10.62
C GLU A 98 3.68 11.46 -10.52
N LYS A 99 3.31 11.96 -9.33
CA LYS A 99 3.35 13.39 -9.00
C LYS A 99 4.45 13.66 -8.00
#